data_AF-A0A060SDG3-F1
#
_entry.id   AF-A0A060SDG3-F1
#
_cell.length_a   1.000
_cell.length_b   1.000
_cell.length_c   1.000
_cell.angle_alpha   90.00
_cell.angle_beta   90.00
_cell.angle_gamma   90.00
#
_symmetry.space_group_name_H-M   'P 1'
#
loop_
_entity.id
_entity.type
_entity.pdbx_description
1 polymer ?
#
loop_
_entity_poly.entity_id
_entity_poly.type
_entity_poly.pdbx_seq_one_letter_code
_entity_poly.pdbx_strand_id
1 'polypeptide(L)'
;MDSFELQDELQALQDVDAYSFDNETDISALDPRSLNDLLDSAVDAFAHSSDNITDPPVFDAYRSLLKHATVLQGSHMTKILDSISSAYLAHLEAAVRDVDEEDQHTFMAHKMPLEMYAFLLNWFVSAAKKVKAAGDDDLPAQTTTTTTKSKHGRGGKAAASRSTARKPSEEWSWQDQIPHTLKLISHVLHLKSQRIWQTSAERENFINCVVRPVYHVMENEQFMKSADIRRAVYKAICLAVKHQGHILAAQISIMQSLQYYEHLAEPMAECLNVLARDFDHSQLGDDILREIASKSFSAQDSKGPRVFSRFIVRYAELAPHQVLKQLALLLAHLNSESYPMCNTVVELIGSIICKLADDGLNAAGPDDVDHAKQLKQINGLSRAPPGTRTHTAHHSRRTRAHAAHCSCPPPRPAPAPLTESTLAVRTLSTLVITFLRPRFLVMSLIGVIVCNLAALVPVICSVIPFIITFVHQEVVQFLH
;
A
#
# COMPACT_ATOMS: atom_id res chain seq x y z
N MET A 1 38.80 7.91 -9.08
CA MET A 1 37.72 8.26 -8.13
C MET A 1 37.66 7.11 -7.12
N ASP A 2 38.74 6.92 -6.36
CA ASP A 2 38.99 5.63 -5.68
C ASP A 2 38.21 5.46 -4.36
N SER A 3 37.30 6.38 -4.05
CA SER A 3 36.64 6.47 -2.74
C SER A 3 35.14 6.79 -2.79
N PHE A 4 34.43 6.52 -3.89
CA PHE A 4 32.97 6.67 -3.88
C PHE A 4 32.38 5.60 -2.96
N GLU A 5 31.90 6.01 -1.80
CA GLU A 5 31.19 5.16 -0.83
C GLU A 5 29.72 5.59 -0.77
N LEU A 6 28.84 4.74 -1.30
CA LEU A 6 27.41 5.05 -1.42
C LEU A 6 26.77 5.49 -0.09
N GLN A 7 27.16 4.87 1.03
CA GLN A 7 26.57 5.19 2.33
C GLN A 7 26.91 6.60 2.79
N ASP A 8 28.16 7.02 2.63
CA ASP A 8 28.63 8.35 3.02
C ASP A 8 27.98 9.43 2.17
N GLU A 9 27.89 9.19 0.86
CA GLU A 9 27.26 10.09 -0.09
C GLU A 9 25.75 10.24 0.18
N LEU A 10 25.05 9.15 0.51
CA LEU A 10 23.63 9.20 0.91
C LEU A 10 23.42 9.91 2.26
N GLN A 11 24.37 9.81 3.18
CA GLN A 11 24.32 10.51 4.46
C GLN A 11 24.56 12.01 4.27
N ALA A 12 25.53 12.38 3.44
CA ALA A 12 25.83 13.77 3.11
C ALA A 12 24.65 14.43 2.35
N LEU A 13 23.95 13.69 1.49
CA LEU A 13 22.77 14.16 0.76
C LEU A 13 21.57 14.54 1.65
N GLN A 14 21.55 14.13 2.93
CA GLN A 14 20.48 14.52 3.85
C GLN A 14 20.42 16.05 4.07
N ASP A 15 21.56 16.73 3.99
CA ASP A 15 21.68 18.18 4.00
C ASP A 15 22.25 18.66 2.65
N VAL A 16 21.35 18.89 1.69
CA VAL A 16 21.71 19.28 0.31
C VAL A 16 22.47 20.60 0.27
N ASP A 17 22.22 21.51 1.21
CA ASP A 17 22.86 22.82 1.24
C ASP A 17 24.32 22.70 1.75
N ALA A 18 24.57 21.78 2.69
CA ALA A 18 25.91 21.45 3.18
C ALA A 18 26.69 20.47 2.28
N TYR A 19 26.03 19.84 1.31
CA TYR A 19 26.65 18.87 0.41
C TYR A 19 27.61 19.55 -0.59
N SER A 20 28.92 19.34 -0.44
CA SER A 20 29.96 19.92 -1.29
C SER A 20 30.79 18.84 -2.00
N PHE A 21 31.20 19.11 -3.24
CA PHE A 21 32.05 18.21 -4.04
C PHE A 21 32.98 19.01 -4.97
N ASP A 22 34.03 18.36 -5.49
CA ASP A 22 35.20 19.02 -6.08
C ASP A 22 34.89 19.88 -7.32
N ASN A 23 34.07 19.39 -8.27
CA ASN A 23 33.74 20.13 -9.49
C ASN A 23 32.33 20.75 -9.45
N GLU A 24 31.93 21.30 -8.31
CA GLU A 24 30.64 21.97 -8.16
C GLU A 24 30.55 23.21 -9.06
N THR A 25 29.51 23.24 -9.91
CA THR A 25 29.21 24.36 -10.80
C THR A 25 27.92 25.05 -10.33
N ASP A 26 27.98 26.36 -10.02
CA ASP A 26 26.78 27.12 -9.65
C ASP A 26 25.90 27.38 -10.88
N ILE A 27 24.86 26.55 -11.00
CA ILE A 27 23.89 26.61 -12.10
C ILE A 27 23.06 27.89 -12.07
N SER A 28 22.93 28.54 -10.91
CA SER A 28 22.15 29.77 -10.76
C SER A 28 22.84 30.97 -11.40
N ALA A 29 24.17 30.93 -11.49
CA ALA A 29 25.00 31.97 -12.08
C ALA A 29 25.26 31.77 -13.59
N LEU A 30 24.95 30.58 -14.11
CA LEU A 30 25.14 30.24 -15.52
C LEU A 30 24.06 30.85 -16.41
N ASP A 31 24.45 31.26 -17.61
CA ASP A 31 23.49 31.65 -18.63
C ASP A 31 22.79 30.40 -19.21
N PRO A 32 21.56 30.54 -19.76
CA PRO A 32 20.81 29.39 -20.27
C PRO A 32 21.51 28.61 -21.39
N ARG A 33 22.44 29.21 -22.14
CA ARG A 33 23.17 28.46 -23.19
C ARG A 33 24.24 27.59 -22.57
N SER A 34 25.06 28.14 -21.69
CA SER A 34 26.08 27.38 -20.97
C SER A 34 25.48 26.24 -20.13
N LEU A 35 24.27 26.42 -19.57
CA LEU A 35 23.54 25.33 -18.92
C LEU A 35 23.17 24.20 -19.90
N ASN A 36 22.68 24.54 -21.09
CA ASN A 36 22.38 23.53 -22.11
C ASN A 36 23.65 22.85 -22.62
N ASP A 37 24.74 23.60 -22.83
CA ASP A 37 26.02 23.04 -23.27
C ASP A 37 26.60 22.06 -22.22
N LEU A 38 26.50 22.40 -20.92
CA LEU A 38 26.89 21.50 -19.82
C LEU A 38 26.05 20.22 -19.83
N LEU A 39 24.73 20.35 -19.94
CA LEU A 39 23.81 19.22 -19.96
C LEU A 39 24.04 18.33 -21.19
N ASP A 40 24.10 18.93 -22.39
CA ASP A 40 24.28 18.20 -23.63
C ASP A 40 25.65 17.51 -23.67
N SER A 41 26.72 18.14 -23.16
CA SER A 41 28.04 17.49 -22.98
C SER A 41 27.98 16.28 -22.04
N ALA A 42 27.29 16.39 -20.90
CA ALA A 42 27.13 15.27 -19.95
C ALA A 42 26.27 14.13 -20.55
N VAL A 43 25.21 14.47 -21.28
CA VAL A 43 24.36 13.52 -22.00
C VAL A 43 25.15 12.80 -23.08
N ASP A 44 25.95 13.53 -23.87
CA ASP A 44 26.81 12.95 -24.88
C ASP A 44 27.81 11.98 -24.24
N ALA A 45 28.42 12.33 -23.11
CA ALA A 45 29.31 11.41 -22.39
C ALA A 45 28.62 10.08 -22.05
N PHE A 46 27.41 10.11 -21.50
CA PHE A 46 26.64 8.89 -21.21
C PHE A 46 26.21 8.12 -22.47
N ALA A 47 25.96 8.81 -23.58
CA ALA A 47 25.62 8.18 -24.84
C ALA A 47 26.81 7.42 -25.48
N HIS A 48 28.05 7.87 -25.23
CA HIS A 48 29.26 7.19 -25.74
C HIS A 48 29.59 5.92 -24.96
N SER A 49 29.50 5.96 -23.64
CA SER A 49 29.71 4.79 -22.78
C SER A 49 28.97 4.97 -21.46
N SER A 50 28.32 3.90 -21.00
CA SER A 50 27.70 3.86 -19.69
C SER A 50 28.71 3.84 -18.53
N ASP A 51 29.99 3.61 -18.81
CA ASP A 51 31.03 3.60 -17.77
C ASP A 51 31.55 5.01 -17.47
N ASN A 52 31.25 5.99 -18.33
CA ASN A 52 31.67 7.39 -18.15
C ASN A 52 31.06 8.03 -16.90
N ILE A 53 30.13 7.37 -16.21
CA ILE A 53 29.71 7.79 -14.87
C ILE A 53 30.84 7.79 -13.84
N THR A 54 31.87 6.95 -14.01
CA THR A 54 33.01 6.93 -13.09
C THR A 54 33.97 8.11 -13.29
N ASP A 55 33.79 8.87 -14.37
CA ASP A 55 34.58 10.07 -14.63
C ASP A 55 34.06 11.21 -13.74
N PRO A 56 34.91 11.74 -12.83
CA PRO A 56 34.52 12.81 -11.92
C PRO A 56 33.82 14.01 -12.58
N PRO A 57 34.28 14.57 -13.71
CA PRO A 57 33.62 15.74 -14.30
C PRO A 57 32.21 15.43 -14.82
N VAL A 58 31.96 14.22 -15.31
CA VAL A 58 30.64 13.81 -15.82
C VAL A 58 29.69 13.60 -14.65
N PHE A 59 30.14 12.89 -13.62
CA PHE A 59 29.35 12.68 -12.41
C PHE A 59 28.99 14.01 -11.72
N ASP A 60 29.97 14.90 -11.59
CA ASP A 60 29.82 16.19 -10.91
C ASP A 60 28.93 17.16 -11.68
N ALA A 61 28.88 17.06 -13.02
CA ALA A 61 27.92 17.78 -13.83
C ALA A 61 26.48 17.40 -13.43
N TYR A 62 26.18 16.10 -13.30
CA TYR A 62 24.86 15.65 -12.84
C TYR A 62 24.58 16.05 -11.38
N ARG A 63 25.57 15.97 -10.48
CA ARG A 63 25.43 16.43 -9.09
C ARG A 63 25.10 17.93 -9.03
N SER A 64 25.79 18.76 -9.81
CA SER A 64 25.55 20.20 -9.89
C SER A 64 24.15 20.52 -10.41
N LEU A 65 23.73 19.85 -11.49
CA LEU A 65 22.38 19.99 -12.04
C LEU A 65 21.29 19.64 -11.02
N LEU A 66 21.46 18.53 -10.28
CA LEU A 66 20.49 18.07 -9.29
C LEU A 66 20.47 18.92 -8.01
N LYS A 67 21.62 19.45 -7.57
CA LYS A 67 21.72 20.37 -6.43
C LYS A 67 20.89 21.64 -6.67
N HIS A 68 20.94 22.17 -7.89
CA HIS A 68 20.21 23.38 -8.29
C HIS A 68 18.90 23.10 -9.05
N ALA A 69 18.25 21.95 -8.80
CA ALA A 69 17.06 21.53 -9.54
C ALA A 69 15.89 22.54 -9.50
N THR A 70 15.81 23.39 -8.47
CA THR A 70 14.76 24.44 -8.36
C THR A 70 14.86 25.53 -9.42
N VAL A 71 16.04 25.72 -10.03
CA VAL A 71 16.30 26.69 -11.10
C VAL A 71 16.05 26.06 -12.49
N LEU A 72 15.99 24.73 -12.57
CA LEU A 72 15.85 24.01 -13.82
C LEU A 72 14.42 24.06 -14.38
N GLN A 73 14.34 24.12 -15.71
CA GLN A 73 13.09 23.95 -16.45
C GLN A 73 12.74 22.46 -16.57
N GLY A 74 11.46 22.15 -16.74
CA GLY A 74 11.00 20.78 -16.90
C GLY A 74 11.59 20.02 -18.10
N SER A 75 11.94 20.74 -19.18
CA SER A 75 12.68 20.18 -20.32
C SER A 75 14.07 19.67 -19.91
N HIS A 76 14.80 20.42 -19.07
CA HIS A 76 16.09 19.99 -18.52
C HIS A 76 15.91 18.76 -17.62
N MET A 77 14.89 18.74 -16.76
CA MET A 77 14.61 17.59 -15.89
C MET A 77 14.28 16.32 -16.68
N THR A 78 13.53 16.45 -17.77
CA THR A 78 13.24 15.32 -18.68
C THR A 78 14.51 14.79 -19.31
N LYS A 79 15.34 15.67 -19.90
CA LYS A 79 16.63 15.30 -20.49
C LYS A 79 17.55 14.61 -19.47
N ILE A 80 17.64 15.14 -18.24
CA ILE A 80 18.46 14.56 -17.17
C ILE A 80 17.97 13.14 -16.85
N LEU A 81 16.66 12.96 -16.65
CA LEU A 81 16.10 11.64 -16.33
C LEU A 81 16.29 10.65 -17.47
N ASP A 82 16.03 11.05 -18.71
CA ASP A 82 16.15 10.19 -19.87
C ASP A 82 17.60 9.73 -20.07
N SER A 83 18.56 10.63 -19.87
CA SER A 83 19.99 10.31 -19.92
C SER A 83 20.41 9.33 -18.83
N ILE A 84 20.08 9.63 -17.56
CA ILE A 84 20.39 8.75 -16.42
C ILE A 84 19.72 7.39 -16.63
N SER A 85 18.45 7.36 -17.02
CA SER A 85 17.68 6.13 -17.17
C SER A 85 18.22 5.24 -18.30
N SER A 86 18.57 5.85 -19.43
CA SER A 86 19.09 5.13 -20.59
C SER A 86 20.48 4.57 -20.32
N ALA A 87 21.38 5.37 -19.74
CA ALA A 87 22.72 4.95 -19.40
C ALA A 87 22.74 3.89 -18.29
N TYR A 88 21.88 4.05 -17.27
CA TYR A 88 21.75 3.06 -16.21
C TYR A 88 21.19 1.73 -16.73
N LEU A 89 20.19 1.77 -17.61
CA LEU A 89 19.66 0.55 -18.23
C LEU A 89 20.74 -0.15 -19.07
N ALA A 90 21.50 0.59 -19.88
CA ALA A 90 22.59 0.04 -20.68
C ALA A 90 23.67 -0.63 -19.80
N HIS A 91 24.08 0.05 -18.72
CA HIS A 91 25.05 -0.51 -17.77
C HIS A 91 24.50 -1.74 -17.03
N LEU A 92 23.23 -1.70 -16.64
CA LEU A 92 22.56 -2.83 -16.00
C LEU A 92 22.52 -4.04 -16.92
N GLU A 93 22.19 -3.87 -18.19
CA GLU A 93 22.18 -4.96 -19.17
C GLU A 93 23.57 -5.54 -19.39
N ALA A 94 24.63 -4.72 -19.37
CA ALA A 94 26.01 -5.20 -19.37
C ALA A 94 26.33 -6.02 -18.11
N ALA A 95 26.04 -5.46 -16.93
CA ALA A 95 26.25 -6.14 -15.66
C ALA A 95 25.51 -7.49 -15.57
N VAL A 96 24.26 -7.57 -16.07
CA VAL A 96 23.50 -8.82 -16.10
C VAL A 96 24.17 -9.86 -17.00
N ARG A 97 24.62 -9.46 -18.20
CA ARG A 97 25.33 -10.38 -19.11
C ARG A 97 26.61 -10.91 -18.48
N ASP A 98 27.43 -10.04 -17.90
CA ASP A 98 28.74 -10.43 -17.37
C ASP A 98 28.61 -11.27 -16.09
N VAL A 99 27.56 -11.03 -15.30
CA VAL A 99 27.18 -11.88 -14.16
C VAL A 99 26.74 -13.28 -14.61
N ASP A 100 26.08 -13.38 -15.76
CA ASP A 100 25.64 -14.66 -16.34
C ASP A 100 26.77 -15.43 -17.03
N GLU A 101 27.78 -14.74 -17.57
CA GLU A 101 29.01 -15.32 -18.12
C GLU A 101 30.00 -15.80 -17.05
N GLU A 102 29.75 -15.47 -15.78
CA GLU A 102 30.50 -15.90 -14.59
C GLU A 102 31.96 -15.40 -14.50
N ASP A 103 32.30 -14.30 -15.17
CA ASP A 103 33.62 -13.66 -15.05
C ASP A 103 33.71 -12.75 -13.83
N GLN A 104 34.34 -13.26 -12.76
CA GLN A 104 34.43 -12.59 -11.47
C GLN A 104 35.09 -11.21 -11.50
N HIS A 105 36.10 -11.01 -12.34
CA HIS A 105 36.77 -9.71 -12.38
C HIS A 105 35.90 -8.67 -13.08
N THR A 106 35.19 -9.10 -14.12
CA THR A 106 34.32 -8.25 -14.94
C THR A 106 33.07 -7.84 -14.18
N PHE A 107 32.34 -8.76 -13.53
CA PHE A 107 31.13 -8.38 -12.81
C PHE A 107 31.39 -7.51 -11.55
N MET A 108 32.59 -7.58 -10.95
CA MET A 108 32.98 -6.73 -9.82
C MET A 108 33.18 -5.26 -10.24
N ALA A 109 33.61 -5.01 -11.48
CA ALA A 109 33.81 -3.65 -12.00
C ALA A 109 32.50 -2.86 -12.07
N HIS A 110 31.36 -3.54 -12.24
CA HIS A 110 30.04 -2.92 -12.29
C HIS A 110 29.54 -2.38 -10.93
N LYS A 111 30.17 -2.75 -9.80
CA LYS A 111 29.70 -2.33 -8.47
C LYS A 111 29.60 -0.81 -8.35
N MET A 112 30.69 -0.09 -8.59
CA MET A 112 30.77 1.36 -8.39
C MET A 112 29.83 2.12 -9.36
N PRO A 113 29.84 1.86 -10.68
CA PRO A 113 28.90 2.54 -11.59
C PRO A 113 27.43 2.29 -11.24
N LEU A 114 27.05 1.07 -10.86
CA LEU A 114 25.67 0.75 -10.46
C LEU A 114 25.24 1.56 -9.21
N GLU A 115 26.13 1.70 -8.23
CA GLU A 115 25.89 2.50 -7.02
C GLU A 115 25.76 4.00 -7.35
N MET A 116 26.62 4.52 -8.24
CA MET A 116 26.57 5.92 -8.69
C MET A 116 25.27 6.23 -9.44
N TYR A 117 24.83 5.34 -10.34
CA TYR A 117 23.55 5.50 -11.04
C TYR A 117 22.35 5.44 -10.08
N ALA A 118 22.37 4.50 -9.13
CA ALA A 118 21.32 4.39 -8.11
C ALA A 118 21.24 5.67 -7.26
N PHE A 119 22.40 6.23 -6.87
CA PHE A 119 22.51 7.49 -6.15
C PHE A 119 21.90 8.66 -6.94
N LEU A 120 22.28 8.84 -8.21
CA LEU A 120 21.75 9.91 -9.06
C LEU A 120 20.23 9.76 -9.28
N LEU A 121 19.74 8.54 -9.52
CA LEU A 121 18.30 8.30 -9.69
C LEU A 121 17.54 8.61 -8.39
N ASN A 122 18.07 8.21 -7.24
CA ASN A 122 17.46 8.50 -5.95
C ASN A 122 17.42 10.01 -5.64
N TRP A 123 18.52 10.72 -5.94
CA TRP A 123 18.56 12.16 -5.81
C TRP A 123 17.58 12.83 -6.79
N PHE A 124 17.54 12.39 -8.06
CA PHE A 124 16.61 12.92 -9.06
C PHE A 124 15.16 12.87 -8.58
N VAL A 125 14.70 11.72 -8.07
CA VAL A 125 13.32 11.58 -7.58
C VAL A 125 13.02 12.51 -6.40
N SER A 126 14.01 12.72 -5.53
CA SER A 126 13.91 13.65 -4.40
C SER A 126 13.87 15.12 -4.87
N ALA A 127 14.63 15.45 -5.92
CA ALA A 127 14.70 16.78 -6.52
C ALA A 127 13.45 17.10 -7.36
N ALA A 128 12.91 16.11 -8.10
CA ALA A 128 11.73 16.27 -8.94
C ALA A 128 10.48 16.71 -8.16
N LYS A 129 10.37 16.36 -6.86
CA LYS A 129 9.31 16.85 -5.96
C LYS A 129 9.40 18.36 -5.69
N LYS A 130 10.59 18.96 -5.79
CA LYS A 130 10.85 20.38 -5.50
C LYS A 130 10.64 21.27 -6.73
N VAL A 131 10.69 20.70 -7.93
CA VAL A 131 10.48 21.43 -9.18
C VAL A 131 8.99 21.74 -9.31
N LYS A 132 8.63 23.02 -9.25
CA LYS A 132 7.26 23.46 -9.47
C LYS A 132 6.87 23.18 -10.91
N ALA A 133 5.72 22.53 -11.12
CA ALA A 133 5.06 22.59 -12.41
C ALA A 133 4.77 24.06 -12.73
N ALA A 134 5.08 24.49 -13.94
CA ALA A 134 5.02 25.90 -14.33
C ALA A 134 3.59 26.50 -14.35
N GLY A 135 2.56 25.75 -13.97
CA GLY A 135 1.17 26.17 -13.88
C GLY A 135 0.56 26.24 -12.48
N ASP A 136 1.33 26.08 -11.39
CA ASP A 136 0.78 26.16 -10.02
C ASP A 136 0.61 27.62 -9.51
N ASP A 137 1.10 28.60 -10.27
CA ASP A 137 0.86 30.04 -10.05
C ASP A 137 -0.40 30.49 -10.82
N ASP A 138 -1.59 30.01 -10.45
CA ASP A 138 -2.87 30.76 -10.61
C ASP A 138 -4.09 30.13 -9.91
N LEU A 139 -3.92 29.49 -8.75
CA LEU A 139 -5.04 29.13 -7.89
C LEU A 139 -4.76 29.53 -6.44
N PRO A 140 -5.36 30.62 -5.92
CA PRO A 140 -5.24 30.93 -4.51
C PRO A 140 -5.91 29.84 -3.69
N ALA A 141 -5.16 29.35 -2.71
CA ALA A 141 -5.60 28.45 -1.66
C ALA A 141 -7.01 28.81 -1.16
N GLN A 142 -7.97 27.91 -1.34
CA GLN A 142 -9.28 28.02 -0.69
C GLN A 142 -9.34 27.06 0.49
N THR A 143 -9.06 27.65 1.64
CA THR A 143 -9.59 27.30 2.94
C THR A 143 -11.10 27.03 2.88
N THR A 144 -11.49 26.03 3.65
CA THR A 144 -12.85 25.69 4.06
C THR A 144 -13.75 26.90 4.34
N THR A 145 -14.92 26.99 3.71
CA THR A 145 -16.20 27.22 4.39
C THR A 145 -17.40 27.03 3.45
N THR A 146 -18.44 26.45 4.03
CA THR A 146 -19.79 26.26 3.53
C THR A 146 -20.47 27.57 3.11
N THR A 147 -21.15 27.62 1.96
CA THR A 147 -22.60 27.88 1.83
C THR A 147 -23.09 28.10 0.37
N THR A 148 -24.28 27.56 0.12
CA THR A 148 -25.34 27.94 -0.84
C THR A 148 -25.21 27.69 -2.35
N LYS A 149 -26.18 26.89 -2.81
CA LYS A 149 -26.62 26.62 -4.18
C LYS A 149 -27.04 27.89 -4.92
N SER A 150 -26.74 27.99 -6.21
CA SER A 150 -27.63 28.60 -7.19
C SER A 150 -27.44 27.98 -8.59
N LYS A 151 -28.47 28.12 -9.41
CA LYS A 151 -28.93 27.23 -10.47
C LYS A 151 -28.87 27.95 -11.83
N HIS A 152 -28.50 27.20 -12.87
CA HIS A 152 -28.66 27.40 -14.33
C HIS A 152 -29.32 28.67 -14.91
N GLY A 153 -28.67 29.22 -15.94
CA GLY A 153 -29.25 29.89 -17.13
C GLY A 153 -28.13 30.17 -18.16
N ARG A 154 -27.99 29.48 -19.29
CA ARG A 154 -28.70 29.51 -20.59
C ARG A 154 -28.43 30.76 -21.45
N GLY A 155 -27.43 30.65 -22.34
CA GLY A 155 -27.48 31.08 -23.75
C GLY A 155 -27.06 32.51 -24.13
N GLY A 156 -26.01 32.62 -24.96
CA GLY A 156 -25.70 33.80 -25.78
C GLY A 156 -24.50 33.56 -26.72
N LYS A 157 -24.72 33.62 -28.03
CA LYS A 157 -23.72 33.42 -29.12
C LYS A 157 -23.10 34.75 -29.58
N ALA A 158 -21.95 34.62 -30.26
CA ALA A 158 -21.11 35.60 -30.99
C ALA A 158 -19.94 36.16 -30.14
N ALA A 159 -18.68 36.21 -30.60
CA ALA A 159 -18.14 36.22 -31.95
C ALA A 159 -16.75 35.55 -32.00
N ALA A 160 -16.40 35.06 -33.19
CA ALA A 160 -15.12 34.44 -33.51
C ALA A 160 -13.96 35.44 -33.43
N SER A 161 -13.02 35.17 -32.52
CA SER A 161 -11.64 35.68 -32.58
C SER A 161 -10.73 34.49 -32.81
N ARG A 162 -10.09 34.47 -33.98
CA ARG A 162 -9.11 33.46 -34.40
C ARG A 162 -7.84 33.68 -33.58
N SER A 163 -7.76 33.12 -32.38
CA SER A 163 -6.47 32.90 -31.72
C SER A 163 -5.87 31.63 -32.32
N THR A 164 -4.73 31.80 -32.97
CA THR A 164 -3.82 30.72 -33.34
C THR A 164 -3.61 29.83 -32.12
N ALA A 165 -3.98 28.55 -32.25
CA ALA A 165 -3.68 27.53 -31.27
C ALA A 165 -2.16 27.40 -31.16
N ARG A 166 -1.56 28.19 -30.27
CA ARG A 166 -0.28 27.88 -29.66
C ARG A 166 -0.51 26.51 -29.01
N LYS A 167 0.21 25.49 -29.50
CA LYS A 167 0.31 24.20 -28.79
C LYS A 167 0.52 24.54 -27.30
N PRO A 168 -0.24 23.97 -26.37
CA PRO A 168 0.06 24.17 -24.96
C PRO A 168 1.52 23.77 -24.79
N SER A 169 2.32 24.69 -24.26
CA SER A 169 3.68 24.39 -23.82
C SER A 169 3.56 23.13 -22.97
N GLU A 170 4.23 22.07 -23.40
CA GLU A 170 4.25 20.77 -22.75
C GLU A 170 4.65 20.99 -21.29
N GLU A 171 3.64 21.04 -20.43
CA GLU A 171 3.82 21.31 -19.02
C GLU A 171 4.45 20.05 -18.44
N TRP A 172 5.72 20.15 -18.08
CA TRP A 172 6.44 19.02 -17.54
C TRP A 172 5.75 18.54 -16.27
N SER A 173 5.34 17.27 -16.30
CA SER A 173 4.72 16.60 -15.16
C SER A 173 5.60 15.45 -14.74
N TRP A 174 6.11 15.52 -13.51
CA TRP A 174 6.82 14.40 -12.90
C TRP A 174 5.96 13.12 -12.91
N GLN A 175 4.63 13.26 -12.77
CA GLN A 175 3.71 12.12 -12.71
C GLN A 175 3.79 11.21 -13.94
N ASP A 176 4.03 11.77 -15.13
CA ASP A 176 4.10 11.02 -16.38
C ASP A 176 5.39 10.21 -16.50
N GLN A 177 6.44 10.63 -15.80
CA GLN A 177 7.76 9.98 -15.80
C GLN A 177 7.90 8.90 -14.71
N ILE A 178 7.01 8.89 -13.71
CA ILE A 178 7.03 7.91 -12.61
C ILE A 178 6.93 6.45 -13.11
N PRO A 179 5.99 6.07 -13.99
CA PRO A 179 5.88 4.68 -14.44
C PRO A 179 7.15 4.15 -15.11
N HIS A 180 7.81 4.98 -15.92
CA HIS A 180 9.07 4.65 -16.58
C HIS A 180 10.21 4.47 -15.57
N THR A 181 10.30 5.38 -14.59
CA THR A 181 11.28 5.31 -13.51
C THR A 181 11.09 4.04 -12.66
N LEU A 182 9.86 3.73 -12.25
CA LEU A 182 9.55 2.52 -11.48
C LEU A 182 9.81 1.24 -12.28
N LYS A 183 9.62 1.28 -13.61
CA LYS A 183 9.97 0.18 -14.51
C LYS A 183 11.48 -0.03 -14.50
N LEU A 184 12.31 1.01 -14.59
CA LEU A 184 13.77 0.90 -14.50
C LEU A 184 14.20 0.29 -13.15
N ILE A 185 13.67 0.81 -12.03
CA ILE A 185 13.93 0.25 -10.70
C ILE A 185 13.58 -1.24 -10.65
N SER A 186 12.44 -1.63 -11.25
CA SER A 186 12.07 -3.05 -11.34
C SER A 186 13.10 -3.87 -12.12
N HIS A 187 13.73 -3.35 -13.18
CA HIS A 187 14.79 -4.07 -13.90
C HIS A 187 16.03 -4.23 -13.03
N VAL A 188 16.46 -3.17 -12.34
CA VAL A 188 17.60 -3.21 -11.41
C VAL A 188 17.39 -4.29 -10.33
N LEU A 189 16.17 -4.41 -9.80
CA LEU A 189 15.82 -5.40 -8.78
C LEU A 189 15.82 -6.86 -9.28
N HIS A 190 15.98 -7.13 -10.58
CA HIS A 190 16.21 -8.49 -11.09
C HIS A 190 17.69 -8.89 -11.11
N LEU A 191 18.61 -7.93 -10.89
CA LEU A 191 20.03 -8.20 -10.84
C LEU A 191 20.35 -9.20 -9.71
N LYS A 192 21.22 -10.16 -9.99
CA LYS A 192 21.74 -11.12 -8.98
C LYS A 192 22.78 -10.41 -8.11
N SER A 193 22.34 -9.46 -7.29
CA SER A 193 23.19 -8.61 -6.44
C SER A 193 24.08 -9.41 -5.48
N GLN A 194 23.71 -10.65 -5.14
CA GLN A 194 24.56 -11.51 -4.30
C GLN A 194 25.91 -11.85 -4.95
N ARG A 195 26.04 -11.71 -6.29
CA ARG A 195 27.30 -11.93 -7.00
C ARG A 195 28.19 -10.68 -7.01
N ILE A 196 27.62 -9.49 -7.16
CA ILE A 196 28.38 -8.23 -7.31
C ILE A 196 28.83 -7.64 -5.96
N TRP A 197 28.02 -7.77 -4.92
CA TRP A 197 28.36 -7.25 -3.59
C TRP A 197 28.91 -8.35 -2.68
N GLN A 198 30.13 -8.16 -2.17
CA GLN A 198 30.83 -9.15 -1.35
C GLN A 198 30.25 -9.24 0.07
N THR A 199 29.80 -8.10 0.63
CA THR A 199 29.22 -8.05 1.98
C THR A 199 27.71 -7.84 1.93
N SER A 200 27.01 -8.35 2.95
CA SER A 200 25.56 -8.15 3.08
C SER A 200 25.19 -6.69 3.35
N ALA A 201 26.05 -5.96 4.07
CA ALA A 201 25.81 -4.56 4.44
C ALA A 201 25.86 -3.64 3.21
N GLU A 202 26.88 -3.77 2.36
CA GLU A 202 26.97 -2.97 1.12
C GLU A 202 25.81 -3.27 0.18
N ARG A 203 25.46 -4.56 0.04
CA ARG A 203 24.29 -4.97 -0.75
C ARG A 203 23.01 -4.34 -0.23
N GLU A 204 22.79 -4.37 1.09
CA GLU A 204 21.62 -3.77 1.72
C GLU A 204 21.57 -2.25 1.49
N ASN A 205 22.71 -1.56 1.60
CA ASN A 205 22.80 -0.13 1.30
C ASN A 205 22.41 0.18 -0.15
N PHE A 206 22.91 -0.59 -1.11
CA PHE A 206 22.54 -0.46 -2.52
C PHE A 206 21.03 -0.69 -2.75
N ILE A 207 20.50 -1.80 -2.24
CA ILE A 207 19.06 -2.12 -2.40
C ILE A 207 18.18 -1.06 -1.73
N ASN A 208 18.55 -0.59 -0.55
CA ASN A 208 17.84 0.50 0.13
C ASN A 208 17.86 1.79 -0.69
N CYS A 209 18.98 2.12 -1.33
CA CYS A 209 19.09 3.26 -2.24
C CYS A 209 18.12 3.13 -3.44
N VAL A 210 18.08 1.95 -4.06
CA VAL A 210 17.24 1.67 -5.24
C VAL A 210 15.74 1.67 -4.90
N VAL A 211 15.35 1.15 -3.74
CA VAL A 211 13.93 1.03 -3.34
C VAL A 211 13.40 2.33 -2.72
N ARG A 212 14.26 3.17 -2.12
CA ARG A 212 13.86 4.43 -1.48
C ARG A 212 12.98 5.35 -2.36
N PRO A 213 13.27 5.56 -3.65
CA PRO A 213 12.38 6.29 -4.56
C PRO A 213 10.96 5.73 -4.65
N VAL A 214 10.80 4.40 -4.57
CA VAL A 214 9.50 3.73 -4.60
C VAL A 214 8.65 4.16 -3.41
N TYR A 215 9.23 4.16 -2.21
CA TYR A 215 8.55 4.64 -1.01
C TYR A 215 8.25 6.15 -1.10
N HIS A 216 9.17 6.96 -1.61
CA HIS A 216 8.94 8.40 -1.78
C HIS A 216 7.80 8.74 -2.75
N VAL A 217 7.56 7.91 -3.78
CA VAL A 217 6.41 8.05 -4.68
C VAL A 217 5.10 7.71 -3.95
N MET A 218 5.10 6.71 -3.07
CA MET A 218 3.91 6.28 -2.33
C MET A 218 3.40 7.31 -1.31
N GLU A 219 4.29 8.14 -0.77
CA GLU A 219 3.92 9.20 0.17
C GLU A 219 2.87 10.16 -0.39
N ASN A 220 2.81 10.34 -1.72
CA ASN A 220 1.83 11.21 -2.37
C ASN A 220 0.56 10.44 -2.77
N GLU A 221 -0.56 10.84 -2.19
CA GLU A 221 -1.89 10.25 -2.47
C GLU A 221 -2.27 10.34 -3.96
N GLN A 222 -1.92 11.43 -4.65
CA GLN A 222 -2.29 11.62 -6.05
C GLN A 222 -1.66 10.57 -6.96
N PHE A 223 -0.41 10.19 -6.70
CA PHE A 223 0.29 9.15 -7.45
C PHE A 223 -0.33 7.78 -7.20
N MET A 224 -0.71 7.49 -5.96
CA MET A 224 -1.32 6.22 -5.58
C MET A 224 -2.75 6.03 -6.11
N LYS A 225 -3.44 7.10 -6.55
CA LYS A 225 -4.72 7.00 -7.26
C LYS A 225 -4.57 6.37 -8.64
N SER A 226 -3.47 6.66 -9.34
CA SER A 226 -3.18 6.06 -10.65
C SER A 226 -2.94 4.56 -10.51
N ALA A 227 -3.72 3.76 -11.22
CA ALA A 227 -3.62 2.31 -11.15
C ALA A 227 -2.29 1.79 -11.74
N ASP A 228 -1.74 2.47 -12.74
CA ASP A 228 -0.47 2.10 -13.36
C ASP A 228 0.71 2.32 -12.41
N ILE A 229 0.78 3.49 -11.76
CA ILE A 229 1.80 3.79 -10.75
C ILE A 229 1.68 2.83 -9.58
N ARG A 230 0.45 2.63 -9.07
CA ARG A 230 0.20 1.73 -7.94
C ARG A 230 0.65 0.29 -8.22
N ARG A 231 0.36 -0.25 -9.41
CA ARG A 231 0.86 -1.58 -9.83
C ARG A 231 2.38 -1.63 -9.95
N ALA A 232 3.00 -0.60 -10.52
CA ALA A 232 4.45 -0.53 -10.66
C ALA A 232 5.16 -0.50 -9.29
N VAL A 233 4.61 0.26 -8.34
CA VAL A 233 5.06 0.28 -6.94
C VAL A 233 4.99 -1.11 -6.32
N TYR A 234 3.83 -1.79 -6.43
CA TYR A 234 3.67 -3.13 -5.87
C TYR A 234 4.70 -4.10 -6.42
N LYS A 235 4.89 -4.08 -7.74
CA LYS A 235 5.87 -4.93 -8.40
C LYS A 235 7.28 -4.68 -7.87
N ALA A 236 7.70 -3.42 -7.74
CA ALA A 236 9.03 -3.08 -7.24
C ALA A 236 9.24 -3.57 -5.80
N ILE A 237 8.29 -3.32 -4.89
CA ILE A 237 8.38 -3.81 -3.50
C ILE A 237 8.43 -5.33 -3.47
N CYS A 238 7.58 -6.01 -4.24
CA CYS A 238 7.54 -7.46 -4.26
C CYS A 238 8.85 -8.08 -4.76
N LEU A 239 9.45 -7.49 -5.81
CA LEU A 239 10.75 -7.91 -6.31
C LEU A 239 11.86 -7.70 -5.28
N ALA A 240 11.88 -6.55 -4.61
CA ALA A 240 12.86 -6.26 -3.56
C ALA A 240 12.78 -7.27 -2.41
N VAL A 241 11.57 -7.60 -1.96
CA VAL A 241 11.35 -8.58 -0.89
C VAL A 241 11.76 -9.98 -1.34
N LYS A 242 11.28 -10.44 -2.51
CA LYS A 242 11.48 -11.82 -2.96
C LYS A 242 12.91 -12.13 -3.39
N HIS A 243 13.56 -11.23 -4.12
CA HIS A 243 14.84 -11.50 -4.78
C HIS A 243 16.05 -10.85 -4.10
N GLN A 244 15.83 -9.74 -3.36
CA GLN A 244 16.92 -8.92 -2.82
C GLN A 244 17.07 -9.00 -1.30
N GLY A 245 16.21 -9.77 -0.62
CA GLY A 245 16.27 -9.94 0.84
C GLY A 245 15.80 -8.72 1.63
N HIS A 246 14.97 -7.86 1.03
CA HIS A 246 14.48 -6.61 1.63
C HIS A 246 13.30 -6.82 2.61
N ILE A 247 13.18 -7.99 3.25
CA ILE A 247 12.01 -8.36 4.06
C ILE A 247 11.86 -7.43 5.28
N LEU A 248 12.92 -7.29 6.09
CA LEU A 248 12.87 -6.51 7.33
C LEU A 248 12.64 -5.02 7.07
N ALA A 249 13.36 -4.46 6.09
CA ALA A 249 13.20 -3.08 5.69
C ALA A 249 11.78 -2.81 5.14
N ALA A 250 11.24 -3.71 4.30
CA ALA A 250 9.87 -3.60 3.84
C ALA A 250 8.85 -3.66 4.98
N GLN A 251 9.07 -4.53 5.97
CA GLN A 251 8.20 -4.62 7.15
C GLN A 251 8.15 -3.27 7.89
N ILE A 252 9.33 -2.71 8.19
CA ILE A 252 9.46 -1.41 8.86
C ILE A 252 8.78 -0.30 8.04
N SER A 253 9.07 -0.24 6.73
CA SER A 253 8.50 0.78 5.84
C SER A 253 6.99 0.67 5.70
N ILE A 254 6.41 -0.54 5.66
CA ILE A 254 4.95 -0.73 5.65
C ILE A 254 4.34 -0.27 6.97
N MET A 255 4.92 -0.64 8.11
CA MET A 255 4.41 -0.23 9.43
C MET A 255 4.47 1.28 9.63
N GLN A 256 5.57 1.91 9.21
CA GLN A 256 5.70 3.37 9.17
C GLN A 256 4.69 4.00 8.21
N SER A 257 4.49 3.40 7.04
CA SER A 257 3.50 3.90 6.07
C SER A 257 2.10 3.95 6.66
N LEU A 258 1.70 2.89 7.38
CA LEU A 258 0.42 2.83 8.10
C LEU A 258 0.33 3.80 9.28
N GLN A 259 1.46 4.14 9.89
CA GLN A 259 1.50 5.07 11.02
C GLN A 259 1.38 6.53 10.58
N TYR A 260 2.00 6.90 9.45
CA TYR A 260 2.12 8.29 9.02
C TYR A 260 1.15 8.69 7.90
N TYR A 261 0.67 7.75 7.09
CA TYR A 261 -0.13 8.05 5.89
C TYR A 261 -1.47 7.31 5.86
N GLU A 262 -2.57 8.05 5.97
CA GLU A 262 -3.93 7.47 6.02
C GLU A 262 -4.33 6.81 4.69
N HIS A 263 -3.84 7.32 3.55
CA HIS A 263 -4.18 6.81 2.22
C HIS A 263 -3.50 5.48 1.87
N LEU A 264 -2.48 5.06 2.63
CA LEU A 264 -1.71 3.84 2.37
C LEU A 264 -2.30 2.58 3.01
N ALA A 265 -3.35 2.69 3.84
CA ALA A 265 -4.00 1.55 4.48
C ALA A 265 -4.41 0.45 3.49
N GLU A 266 -5.20 0.79 2.47
CA GLU A 266 -5.64 -0.18 1.46
C GLU A 266 -4.52 -0.57 0.50
N PRO A 267 -3.69 0.37 -0.02
CA PRO A 267 -2.60 0.00 -0.90
C PRO A 267 -1.60 -0.99 -0.30
N MET A 268 -1.30 -0.92 1.00
CA MET A 268 -0.40 -1.87 1.65
C MET A 268 -1.02 -3.26 1.80
N ALA A 269 -2.32 -3.34 2.10
CA ALA A 269 -3.03 -4.61 2.11
C ALA A 269 -3.06 -5.26 0.72
N GLU A 270 -3.29 -4.46 -0.33
CA GLU A 270 -3.23 -4.93 -1.72
C GLU A 270 -1.83 -5.39 -2.13
N CYS A 271 -0.79 -4.65 -1.74
CA CYS A 271 0.60 -5.02 -2.00
C CYS A 271 0.97 -6.38 -1.36
N LEU A 272 0.58 -6.60 -0.09
CA LEU A 272 0.83 -7.87 0.60
C LEU A 272 0.05 -9.03 -0.02
N ASN A 273 -1.15 -8.78 -0.54
CA ASN A 273 -1.92 -9.79 -1.26
C ASN A 273 -1.24 -10.15 -2.59
N VAL A 274 -0.75 -9.17 -3.34
CA VAL A 274 0.05 -9.40 -4.56
C VAL A 274 1.32 -10.20 -4.24
N LEU A 275 2.03 -9.84 -3.18
CA LEU A 275 3.22 -10.57 -2.73
C LEU A 275 2.90 -12.03 -2.39
N ALA A 276 1.79 -12.28 -1.68
CA ALA A 276 1.38 -13.62 -1.32
C ALA A 276 0.94 -14.45 -2.53
N ARG A 277 0.19 -13.86 -3.48
CA ARG A 277 -0.40 -14.58 -4.62
C ARG A 277 0.56 -14.77 -5.79
N ASP A 278 1.31 -13.73 -6.15
CA ASP A 278 2.09 -13.71 -7.39
C ASP A 278 3.56 -14.10 -7.14
N PHE A 279 4.07 -13.92 -5.91
CA PHE A 279 5.47 -14.20 -5.54
C PHE A 279 5.63 -15.33 -4.52
N ASP A 280 4.51 -15.96 -4.12
CA ASP A 280 4.46 -17.05 -3.13
C ASP A 280 5.25 -16.70 -1.85
N HIS A 281 4.99 -15.52 -1.31
CA HIS A 281 5.64 -15.03 -0.10
C HIS A 281 4.61 -14.41 0.86
N SER A 282 3.91 -15.26 1.61
CA SER A 282 2.91 -14.80 2.59
C SER A 282 3.48 -14.38 3.95
N GLN A 283 4.73 -14.72 4.25
CA GLN A 283 5.35 -14.56 5.57
C GLN A 283 5.37 -13.09 6.01
N LEU A 284 5.66 -12.16 5.09
CA LEU A 284 5.65 -10.73 5.40
C LEU A 284 4.28 -10.24 5.89
N GLY A 285 3.18 -10.79 5.33
CA GLY A 285 1.84 -10.48 5.81
C GLY A 285 1.59 -10.99 7.24
N ASP A 286 2.07 -12.21 7.54
CA ASP A 286 2.00 -12.78 8.89
C ASP A 286 2.80 -11.95 9.91
N ASP A 287 3.99 -11.48 9.54
CA ASP A 287 4.86 -10.66 10.38
C ASP A 287 4.27 -9.27 10.66
N ILE A 288 3.69 -8.63 9.64
CA ILE A 288 2.97 -7.37 9.80
C ILE A 288 1.77 -7.53 10.73
N LEU A 289 0.95 -8.59 10.56
CA LEU A 289 -0.19 -8.84 11.46
C LEU A 289 0.25 -9.11 12.89
N ARG A 290 1.37 -9.83 13.08
CA ARG A 290 1.96 -10.08 14.41
C ARG A 290 2.44 -8.79 15.06
N GLU A 291 3.09 -7.91 14.30
CA GLU A 291 3.55 -6.62 14.80
C GLU A 291 2.36 -5.72 15.18
N ILE A 292 1.31 -5.68 14.36
CA ILE A 292 0.07 -4.96 14.69
C ILE A 292 -0.59 -5.53 15.94
N ALA A 293 -0.63 -6.87 16.11
CA ALA A 293 -1.16 -7.51 17.30
C ALA A 293 -0.40 -7.12 18.58
N SER A 294 0.91 -6.87 18.47
CA SER A 294 1.75 -6.44 19.60
C SER A 294 1.62 -4.94 19.96
N LYS A 295 1.01 -4.13 19.08
CA LYS A 295 0.94 -2.67 19.25
C LYS A 295 -0.23 -2.25 20.14
N SER A 296 0.02 -1.48 21.20
CA SER A 296 -1.05 -0.90 22.01
C SER A 296 -1.63 0.37 21.38
N PHE A 297 -2.96 0.45 21.29
CA PHE A 297 -3.68 1.61 20.76
C PHE A 297 -4.40 2.34 21.90
N SER A 298 -3.99 3.58 22.19
CA SER A 298 -4.64 4.42 23.22
C SER A 298 -5.93 5.05 22.70
N ALA A 299 -6.90 5.27 23.59
CA ALA A 299 -8.12 6.02 23.29
C ALA A 299 -7.87 7.50 22.89
N GLN A 300 -6.69 8.05 23.22
CA GLN A 300 -6.33 9.43 22.86
C GLN A 300 -5.91 9.57 21.39
N ASP A 301 -5.43 8.49 20.76
CA ASP A 301 -5.09 8.48 19.34
C ASP A 301 -6.30 8.08 18.50
N SER A 302 -6.84 9.04 17.75
CA SER A 302 -8.01 8.82 16.91
C SER A 302 -7.67 8.43 15.47
N LYS A 303 -6.44 8.69 15.02
CA LYS A 303 -6.02 8.51 13.61
C LYS A 303 -5.35 7.16 13.42
N GLY A 304 -4.32 6.86 14.20
CA GLY A 304 -3.55 5.62 14.07
C GLY A 304 -4.43 4.37 14.04
N PRO A 305 -5.29 4.13 15.06
CA PRO A 305 -6.13 2.94 15.10
C PRO A 305 -7.07 2.79 13.92
N ARG A 306 -7.52 3.89 13.29
CA ARG A 306 -8.39 3.85 12.10
C ARG A 306 -7.65 3.39 10.85
N VAL A 307 -6.40 3.82 10.66
CA VAL A 307 -5.59 3.42 9.50
C VAL A 307 -5.26 1.94 9.59
N PHE A 308 -4.78 1.47 10.75
CA PHE A 308 -4.55 0.04 10.99
C PHE A 308 -5.83 -0.78 10.87
N SER A 309 -6.96 -0.26 11.37
CA SER A 309 -8.27 -0.90 11.21
C SER A 309 -8.63 -1.11 9.74
N ARG A 310 -8.53 -0.06 8.91
CA ARG A 310 -8.81 -0.11 7.48
C ARG A 310 -7.90 -1.09 6.75
N PHE A 311 -6.62 -1.12 7.11
CA PHE A 311 -5.67 -2.09 6.58
C PHE A 311 -6.07 -3.54 6.91
N ILE A 312 -6.40 -3.84 8.17
CA ILE A 312 -6.79 -5.21 8.59
C ILE A 312 -8.05 -5.67 7.86
N VAL A 313 -9.10 -4.84 7.83
CA VAL A 313 -10.35 -5.18 7.12
C VAL A 313 -10.06 -5.45 5.65
N ARG A 314 -9.31 -4.56 4.98
CA ARG A 314 -8.98 -4.73 3.57
C ARG A 314 -8.15 -5.99 3.32
N TYR A 315 -7.17 -6.27 4.18
CA TYR A 315 -6.34 -7.47 4.04
C TYR A 315 -7.14 -8.75 4.24
N ALA A 316 -8.13 -8.75 5.13
CA ALA A 316 -9.03 -9.88 5.35
C ALA A 316 -10.01 -10.12 4.20
N GLU A 317 -10.46 -9.06 3.51
CA GLU A 317 -11.27 -9.19 2.30
C GLU A 317 -10.48 -9.88 1.17
N LEU A 318 -9.19 -9.55 1.05
CA LEU A 318 -8.32 -10.02 -0.03
C LEU A 318 -7.72 -11.40 0.25
N ALA A 319 -7.30 -11.65 1.49
CA ALA A 319 -6.57 -12.85 1.90
C ALA A 319 -7.11 -13.43 3.23
N PRO A 320 -8.39 -13.85 3.28
CA PRO A 320 -9.06 -14.28 4.52
C PRO A 320 -8.35 -15.45 5.21
N HIS A 321 -7.81 -16.39 4.43
CA HIS A 321 -7.06 -17.55 4.93
C HIS A 321 -5.77 -17.16 5.66
N GLN A 322 -5.08 -16.11 5.22
CA GLN A 322 -3.87 -15.64 5.89
C GLN A 322 -4.19 -14.94 7.20
N VAL A 323 -5.24 -14.10 7.20
CA VAL A 323 -5.66 -13.43 8.43
C VAL A 323 -6.20 -14.43 9.45
N LEU A 324 -6.89 -15.48 9.02
CA LEU A 324 -7.35 -16.57 9.88
C LEU A 324 -6.21 -17.23 10.68
N LYS A 325 -5.02 -17.41 10.06
CA LYS A 325 -3.85 -17.99 10.75
C LYS A 325 -3.38 -17.13 11.93
N GLN A 326 -3.47 -15.80 11.81
CA GLN A 326 -3.07 -14.85 12.86
C GLN A 326 -4.23 -14.38 13.74
N LEU A 327 -5.45 -14.89 13.54
CA LEU A 327 -6.65 -14.40 14.22
C LEU A 327 -6.54 -14.49 15.75
N ALA A 328 -5.91 -15.55 16.27
CA ALA A 328 -5.70 -15.71 17.71
C ALA A 328 -4.90 -14.54 18.32
N LEU A 329 -3.94 -13.96 17.59
CA LEU A 329 -3.18 -12.80 18.03
C LEU A 329 -4.01 -11.52 17.93
N LEU A 330 -4.77 -11.37 16.85
CA LEU A 330 -5.62 -10.20 16.62
C LEU A 330 -6.78 -10.11 17.61
N LEU A 331 -7.22 -11.22 18.21
CA LEU A 331 -8.23 -11.21 19.29
C LEU A 331 -7.79 -10.42 20.52
N ALA A 332 -6.48 -10.19 20.74
CA ALA A 332 -5.99 -9.31 21.81
C ALA A 332 -6.58 -7.89 21.70
N HIS A 333 -6.90 -7.44 20.48
CA HIS A 333 -7.47 -6.14 20.20
C HIS A 333 -8.97 -6.03 20.45
N LEU A 334 -9.68 -7.13 20.75
CA LEU A 334 -11.11 -7.10 21.07
C LEU A 334 -11.40 -6.27 22.34
N ASN A 335 -10.43 -6.23 23.25
CA ASN A 335 -10.46 -5.46 24.50
C ASN A 335 -9.56 -4.22 24.44
N SER A 336 -9.24 -3.73 23.23
CA SER A 336 -8.47 -2.49 23.08
C SER A 336 -9.21 -1.29 23.68
N GLU A 337 -8.47 -0.30 24.17
CA GLU A 337 -9.06 0.99 24.57
C GLU A 337 -9.61 1.75 23.35
N SER A 338 -9.07 1.46 22.16
CA SER A 338 -9.46 2.11 20.93
C SER A 338 -10.70 1.44 20.31
N TYR A 339 -11.84 2.14 20.40
CA TYR A 339 -13.12 1.67 19.85
C TYR A 339 -13.07 1.28 18.35
N PRO A 340 -12.39 2.03 17.45
CA PRO A 340 -12.21 1.60 16.06
C PRO A 340 -11.57 0.22 15.94
N MET A 341 -10.54 -0.06 16.74
CA MET A 341 -9.82 -1.34 16.69
C MET A 341 -10.69 -2.49 17.18
N CYS A 342 -11.48 -2.30 18.24
CA CYS A 342 -12.42 -3.32 18.72
C CYS A 342 -13.46 -3.69 17.66
N ASN A 343 -14.02 -2.68 16.97
CA ASN A 343 -14.99 -2.91 15.90
C ASN A 343 -14.37 -3.68 14.72
N THR A 344 -13.12 -3.36 14.36
CA THR A 344 -12.39 -4.07 13.31
C THR A 344 -12.26 -5.56 13.59
N VAL A 345 -11.95 -5.95 14.82
CA VAL A 345 -11.86 -7.38 15.18
C VAL A 345 -13.22 -8.08 15.02
N VAL A 346 -14.32 -7.42 15.39
CA VAL A 346 -15.68 -7.96 15.21
C VAL A 346 -16.03 -8.11 13.72
N GLU A 347 -15.73 -7.08 12.93
CA GLU A 347 -15.93 -7.09 11.48
C GLU A 347 -15.09 -8.18 10.82
N LEU A 348 -13.83 -8.32 11.24
CA LEU A 348 -12.90 -9.34 10.77
C LEU A 348 -13.44 -10.76 11.01
N ILE A 349 -13.91 -11.05 12.23
CA ILE A 349 -14.50 -12.35 12.56
C ILE A 349 -15.71 -12.63 11.67
N GLY A 350 -16.58 -11.63 11.50
CA GLY A 350 -17.75 -11.74 10.61
C GLY A 350 -17.36 -12.06 9.16
N SER A 351 -16.41 -11.30 8.60
CA SER A 351 -15.93 -11.48 7.22
C SER A 351 -15.29 -12.85 7.02
N ILE A 352 -14.49 -13.33 7.98
CA ILE A 352 -13.89 -14.67 7.92
C ILE A 352 -14.97 -15.76 7.97
N ILE A 353 -15.95 -15.65 8.86
CA ILE A 353 -17.04 -16.64 8.95
C ILE A 353 -17.83 -16.69 7.64
N CYS A 354 -18.18 -15.54 7.06
CA CYS A 354 -18.88 -15.49 5.77
C CYS A 354 -18.05 -16.18 4.67
N LYS A 355 -16.74 -15.89 4.60
CA LYS A 355 -15.85 -16.51 3.60
C LYS A 355 -15.72 -18.01 3.77
N LEU A 356 -15.55 -18.50 5.01
CA LEU A 356 -15.47 -19.93 5.27
C LEU A 356 -16.80 -20.66 4.97
N ALA A 357 -17.94 -19.99 5.18
CA ALA A 357 -19.24 -20.52 4.81
C ALA A 357 -19.41 -20.58 3.28
N ASP A 358 -18.98 -19.55 2.55
CA ASP A 358 -18.99 -19.53 1.08
C ASP A 358 -18.07 -20.63 0.51
N ASP A 359 -16.86 -20.78 1.05
CA ASP A 359 -15.89 -21.80 0.62
C ASP A 359 -16.42 -23.21 0.90
N GLY A 360 -17.02 -23.44 2.07
CA GLY A 360 -17.67 -24.72 2.42
C GLY A 360 -18.88 -25.06 1.54
N LEU A 361 -19.61 -24.05 1.04
CA LEU A 361 -20.70 -24.26 0.08
C LEU A 361 -20.19 -24.57 -1.34
N ASN A 362 -19.03 -24.01 -1.72
CA ASN A 362 -18.41 -24.23 -3.03
C ASN A 362 -17.55 -25.50 -3.10
N ALA A 363 -17.06 -26.00 -1.97
CA ALA A 363 -16.23 -27.20 -1.85
C ALA A 363 -17.03 -28.50 -1.69
N ALA A 364 -18.33 -28.51 -2.01
CA ALA A 364 -19.20 -29.69 -1.94
C ALA A 364 -18.91 -30.75 -3.04
N GLY A 365 -17.65 -31.17 -3.17
CA GLY A 365 -17.23 -32.46 -3.71
C GLY A 365 -16.85 -33.42 -2.55
N PRO A 366 -16.95 -34.75 -2.73
CA PRO A 366 -17.18 -35.66 -1.59
C PRO A 366 -15.99 -35.94 -0.65
N ASP A 367 -14.76 -35.51 -0.94
CA ASP A 367 -13.57 -36.08 -0.30
C ASP A 367 -12.50 -35.03 0.04
N ASP A 368 -12.72 -34.15 1.03
CA ASP A 368 -11.62 -33.29 1.51
C ASP A 368 -11.51 -33.18 3.04
N VAL A 369 -10.36 -33.64 3.55
CA VAL A 369 -9.95 -33.65 4.96
C VAL A 369 -9.80 -32.22 5.51
N ASP A 370 -9.67 -31.22 4.63
CA ASP A 370 -9.57 -29.81 5.00
C ASP A 370 -10.91 -29.18 5.45
N HIS A 371 -12.06 -29.71 4.99
CA HIS A 371 -13.39 -29.23 5.41
C HIS A 371 -13.64 -29.45 6.91
N ALA A 372 -13.16 -30.58 7.47
CA ALA A 372 -13.28 -30.88 8.89
C ALA A 372 -12.37 -30.01 9.78
N LYS A 373 -11.21 -29.57 9.27
CA LYS A 373 -10.31 -28.63 9.96
C LYS A 373 -10.89 -27.21 9.95
N GLN A 374 -11.44 -26.77 8.82
CA GLN A 374 -12.12 -25.49 8.69
C GLN A 374 -13.32 -25.40 9.64
N LEU A 375 -14.17 -26.43 9.70
CA LEU A 375 -15.29 -26.51 10.65
C LEU A 375 -14.86 -26.48 12.12
N LYS A 376 -13.72 -27.10 12.47
CA LYS A 376 -13.13 -27.02 13.82
C LYS A 376 -12.62 -25.62 14.14
N GLN A 377 -12.03 -24.91 13.17
CA GLN A 377 -11.59 -23.52 13.35
C GLN A 377 -12.79 -22.58 13.53
N ILE A 378 -13.85 -22.72 12.72
CA ILE A 378 -15.10 -21.97 12.88
C ILE A 378 -15.69 -22.20 14.28
N ASN A 379 -15.76 -23.46 14.74
CA ASN A 379 -16.24 -23.80 16.07
C ASN A 379 -15.32 -23.30 17.20
N GLY A 380 -14.02 -23.20 16.98
CA GLY A 380 -13.05 -22.64 17.94
C GLY A 380 -13.17 -21.12 18.10
N LEU A 381 -13.34 -20.39 16.99
CA LEU A 381 -13.65 -18.96 16.99
C LEU A 381 -15.00 -18.68 17.67
N SER A 382 -15.91 -19.65 17.59
CA SER A 382 -17.20 -19.63 18.27
C SER A 382 -17.11 -19.98 19.79
N ARG A 383 -15.93 -20.14 20.38
CA ARG A 383 -15.80 -20.65 21.77
C ARG A 383 -14.84 -19.88 22.67
N ALA A 384 -14.38 -18.69 22.28
CA ALA A 384 -13.51 -17.86 23.13
C ALA A 384 -14.16 -17.56 24.52
N PRO A 385 -13.39 -17.42 25.61
CA PRO A 385 -13.96 -17.34 26.96
C PRO A 385 -14.46 -15.91 27.33
N PRO A 386 -15.47 -15.80 28.21
CA PRO A 386 -16.04 -14.51 28.61
C PRO A 386 -15.18 -13.88 29.73
N GLY A 387 -14.29 -12.96 29.36
CA GLY A 387 -13.45 -12.20 30.30
C GLY A 387 -13.79 -10.71 30.33
N THR A 388 -14.37 -10.27 31.45
CA THR A 388 -14.41 -8.88 32.00
C THR A 388 -15.03 -7.75 31.17
N ARG A 389 -16.24 -7.35 31.61
CA ARG A 389 -17.05 -6.21 31.17
C ARG A 389 -16.53 -4.91 31.78
N THR A 390 -16.55 -3.78 31.04
CA THR A 390 -17.35 -2.58 31.35
C THR A 390 -16.99 -1.39 30.44
N HIS A 391 -17.99 -0.51 30.24
CA HIS A 391 -17.95 0.81 29.60
C HIS A 391 -17.73 0.90 28.08
N THR A 392 -18.82 1.12 27.34
CA THR A 392 -19.13 2.45 26.76
C THR A 392 -20.39 2.36 25.89
N ALA A 393 -21.47 2.98 26.36
CA ALA A 393 -22.76 3.06 25.67
C ALA A 393 -23.08 4.52 25.40
N HIS A 394 -22.48 5.14 24.38
CA HIS A 394 -22.96 6.43 23.83
C HIS A 394 -22.16 6.78 22.57
N HIS A 395 -22.67 6.43 21.37
CA HIS A 395 -22.50 7.14 20.07
C HIS A 395 -22.83 6.31 18.80
N SER A 396 -23.38 5.10 18.93
CA SER A 396 -23.63 4.13 17.83
C SER A 396 -24.82 4.47 16.88
N ARG A 397 -25.04 5.74 16.51
CA ARG A 397 -26.09 6.13 15.53
C ARG A 397 -25.60 6.25 14.08
N ARG A 398 -24.29 6.25 13.81
CA ARG A 398 -23.74 6.58 12.47
C ARG A 398 -23.29 5.39 11.63
N THR A 399 -23.09 4.21 12.22
CA THR A 399 -22.55 3.01 11.55
C THR A 399 -23.58 2.17 10.77
N ARG A 400 -24.86 2.56 10.79
CA ARG A 400 -25.98 1.80 10.18
C ARG A 400 -26.04 1.85 8.65
N ALA A 401 -25.28 2.73 8.00
CA ALA A 401 -25.48 3.00 6.57
C ALA A 401 -24.51 2.25 5.63
N HIS A 402 -23.35 1.76 6.11
CA HIS A 402 -22.34 1.20 5.20
C HIS A 402 -22.34 -0.33 5.04
N ALA A 403 -22.69 -1.10 6.09
CA ALA A 403 -22.74 -2.57 6.02
C ALA A 403 -23.89 -3.12 5.15
N ALA A 404 -24.86 -2.29 4.76
CA ALA A 404 -26.02 -2.68 3.96
C ALA A 404 -25.79 -2.64 2.43
N HIS A 405 -24.58 -2.30 1.95
CA HIS A 405 -24.28 -2.15 0.52
C HIS A 405 -23.41 -3.27 -0.08
N CYS A 406 -23.09 -4.34 0.65
CA CYS A 406 -22.48 -5.53 0.04
C CYS A 406 -23.51 -6.27 -0.83
N SER A 407 -23.48 -5.98 -2.12
CA SER A 407 -24.31 -6.59 -3.15
C SER A 407 -23.88 -8.04 -3.41
N CYS A 408 -24.37 -9.00 -2.63
CA CYS A 408 -24.33 -10.41 -3.03
C CYS A 408 -25.39 -10.66 -4.13
N PRO A 409 -25.06 -11.30 -5.26
CA PRO A 409 -26.07 -11.71 -6.24
C PRO A 409 -26.96 -12.82 -5.66
N PRO A 410 -28.25 -12.92 -6.06
CA PRO A 410 -29.18 -13.86 -5.47
C PRO A 410 -28.84 -15.32 -5.84
N PRO A 411 -28.99 -16.29 -4.91
CA PRO A 411 -28.69 -17.70 -5.17
C PRO A 411 -29.75 -18.32 -6.09
N ARG A 412 -29.31 -19.19 -7.01
CA ARG A 412 -30.19 -20.05 -7.83
C ARG A 412 -30.75 -21.18 -6.95
N PRO A 413 -32.00 -21.64 -7.19
CA PRO A 413 -32.60 -22.69 -6.37
C PRO A 413 -32.02 -24.07 -6.72
N ALA A 414 -31.49 -24.79 -5.72
CA ALA A 414 -31.14 -26.21 -5.81
C ALA A 414 -32.02 -27.03 -4.82
N PRO A 415 -32.33 -28.30 -5.12
CA PRO A 415 -33.27 -29.11 -4.35
C PRO A 415 -32.61 -29.96 -3.23
N ALA A 416 -33.38 -30.22 -2.18
CA ALA A 416 -33.24 -31.27 -1.14
C ALA A 416 -32.24 -31.03 0.04
N PRO A 417 -32.51 -31.59 1.24
CA PRO A 417 -32.27 -30.90 2.51
C PRO A 417 -30.95 -31.30 3.20
N LEU A 418 -30.13 -30.29 3.54
CA LEU A 418 -28.93 -30.44 4.36
C LEU A 418 -29.27 -30.18 5.83
N THR A 419 -29.40 -31.25 6.62
CA THR A 419 -29.59 -31.22 8.08
C THR A 419 -28.38 -30.66 8.87
N GLU A 420 -27.23 -30.51 8.22
CA GLU A 420 -26.00 -30.00 8.85
C GLU A 420 -25.87 -28.47 8.82
N SER A 421 -26.49 -27.80 7.83
CA SER A 421 -26.54 -26.33 7.75
C SER A 421 -27.29 -25.71 8.93
N THR A 422 -28.28 -26.45 9.47
CA THR A 422 -29.09 -26.02 10.62
C THR A 422 -28.30 -26.02 11.93
N LEU A 423 -27.25 -26.86 12.04
CA LEU A 423 -26.39 -26.92 13.22
C LEU A 423 -25.44 -25.71 13.24
N ALA A 424 -24.82 -25.38 12.11
CA ALA A 424 -23.95 -24.20 11.97
C ALA A 424 -24.70 -22.88 12.28
N VAL A 425 -25.93 -22.73 11.78
CA VAL A 425 -26.78 -21.56 12.04
C VAL A 425 -27.22 -21.48 13.51
N ARG A 426 -27.47 -22.63 14.16
CA ARG A 426 -27.79 -22.68 15.60
C ARG A 426 -26.59 -22.28 16.45
N THR A 427 -25.39 -22.77 16.13
CA THR A 427 -24.15 -22.40 16.85
C THR A 427 -23.83 -20.91 16.68
N LEU A 428 -24.02 -20.36 15.49
CA LEU A 428 -23.93 -18.92 15.18
C LEU A 428 -24.93 -18.08 15.97
N SER A 429 -26.18 -18.53 16.09
CA SER A 429 -27.23 -17.81 16.83
C SER A 429 -26.93 -17.77 18.33
N THR A 430 -26.46 -18.89 18.89
CA THR A 430 -26.03 -18.95 20.30
C THR A 430 -24.80 -18.07 20.55
N LEU A 431 -23.85 -18.03 19.61
CA LEU A 431 -22.63 -17.23 19.72
C LEU A 431 -22.89 -15.73 19.84
N VAL A 432 -23.76 -15.21 18.98
CA VAL A 432 -24.12 -13.79 18.93
C VAL A 432 -24.88 -13.37 20.20
N ILE A 433 -25.71 -14.27 20.74
CA ILE A 433 -26.51 -14.03 21.95
C ILE A 433 -25.62 -14.03 23.22
N THR A 434 -24.58 -14.87 23.27
CA THR A 434 -23.70 -14.98 24.45
C THR A 434 -22.63 -13.88 24.54
N PHE A 435 -22.10 -13.40 23.41
CA PHE A 435 -20.97 -12.44 23.40
C PHE A 435 -21.35 -10.95 23.44
N LEU A 436 -22.54 -10.56 22.98
CA LEU A 436 -22.91 -9.16 22.79
C LEU A 436 -23.89 -8.65 23.87
N ARG A 437 -23.40 -8.56 25.12
CA ARG A 437 -24.12 -7.92 26.24
C ARG A 437 -23.63 -6.48 26.51
N PRO A 438 -23.77 -5.58 25.53
CA PRO A 438 -24.42 -4.32 25.86
C PRO A 438 -25.66 -4.13 24.99
N ARG A 439 -26.78 -3.80 25.65
CA ARG A 439 -28.17 -3.70 25.17
C ARG A 439 -28.41 -2.91 23.85
N PHE A 440 -27.40 -2.29 23.25
CA PHE A 440 -27.53 -1.48 22.03
C PHE A 440 -26.97 -2.13 20.75
N LEU A 441 -26.08 -3.13 20.84
CA LEU A 441 -25.49 -3.76 19.64
C LEU A 441 -26.40 -4.86 19.05
N VAL A 442 -27.16 -5.54 19.92
CA VAL A 442 -28.17 -6.54 19.56
C VAL A 442 -29.26 -5.95 18.66
N MET A 443 -29.71 -4.72 18.90
CA MET A 443 -30.71 -4.05 18.06
C MET A 443 -30.18 -3.64 16.68
N SER A 444 -28.88 -3.36 16.55
CA SER A 444 -28.28 -3.02 15.25
C SER A 444 -28.01 -4.27 14.40
N LEU A 445 -27.64 -5.39 15.04
CA LEU A 445 -27.47 -6.67 14.36
C LEU A 445 -28.83 -7.29 13.99
N ILE A 446 -29.85 -7.16 14.83
CA ILE A 446 -31.23 -7.54 14.49
C ILE A 446 -31.72 -6.75 13.26
N GLY A 447 -31.36 -5.47 13.10
CA GLY A 447 -31.70 -4.70 11.90
C GLY A 447 -31.03 -5.24 10.61
N VAL A 448 -29.77 -5.69 10.69
CA VAL A 448 -29.03 -6.28 9.56
C VAL A 448 -29.54 -7.69 9.23
N ILE A 449 -29.91 -8.46 10.26
CA ILE A 449 -30.52 -9.79 10.11
C ILE A 449 -31.95 -9.67 9.57
N VAL A 450 -32.73 -8.67 10.02
CA VAL A 450 -34.12 -8.42 9.60
C VAL A 450 -34.22 -7.82 8.19
N CYS A 451 -33.23 -7.05 7.72
CA CYS A 451 -33.21 -6.58 6.33
C CYS A 451 -32.93 -7.69 5.30
N ASN A 452 -32.28 -8.79 5.70
CA ASN A 452 -32.05 -9.97 4.85
C ASN A 452 -33.14 -11.06 5.02
N LEU A 453 -34.23 -10.74 5.74
CA LEU A 453 -35.24 -11.70 6.21
C LEU A 453 -36.34 -12.05 5.19
N ALA A 454 -36.15 -11.74 3.91
CA ALA A 454 -37.05 -12.22 2.86
C ALA A 454 -36.69 -13.64 2.37
N ALA A 455 -35.46 -14.11 2.63
CA ALA A 455 -34.95 -15.41 2.15
C ALA A 455 -35.02 -16.55 3.18
N LEU A 456 -35.45 -16.29 4.43
CA LEU A 456 -35.39 -17.23 5.56
C LEU A 456 -36.74 -17.55 6.21
N VAL A 457 -37.84 -17.13 5.57
CA VAL A 457 -39.23 -17.31 6.06
C VAL A 457 -39.57 -18.76 6.45
N PRO A 458 -39.20 -19.82 5.72
CA PRO A 458 -39.57 -21.18 6.13
C PRO A 458 -38.79 -21.70 7.35
N VAL A 459 -37.60 -21.15 7.64
CA VAL A 459 -36.77 -21.57 8.80
C VAL A 459 -37.25 -20.89 10.08
N ILE A 460 -37.74 -19.65 9.98
CA ILE A 460 -38.17 -18.85 11.13
C ILE A 460 -39.51 -19.36 11.70
N CYS A 461 -40.43 -19.86 10.87
CA CYS A 461 -41.70 -20.45 11.34
C CYS A 461 -41.52 -21.68 12.24
N SER A 462 -40.39 -22.39 12.15
CA SER A 462 -40.13 -23.56 12.99
C SER A 462 -39.41 -23.24 14.31
N VAL A 463 -38.92 -22.01 14.49
CA VAL A 463 -38.08 -21.59 15.63
C VAL A 463 -38.80 -20.60 16.56
N ILE A 464 -39.81 -19.88 16.05
CA ILE A 464 -40.65 -18.94 16.83
C ILE A 464 -41.26 -19.58 18.10
N PRO A 465 -41.79 -20.83 18.10
CA PRO A 465 -42.35 -21.42 19.30
C PRO A 465 -41.30 -21.60 20.42
N PHE A 466 -40.07 -22.00 20.05
CA PHE A 466 -38.97 -22.22 20.99
C PHE A 466 -38.42 -20.91 21.60
N ILE A 467 -38.39 -19.84 20.82
CA ILE A 467 -37.97 -18.51 21.29
C ILE A 467 -39.00 -17.95 22.27
N ILE A 468 -40.30 -18.14 22.02
CA ILE A 468 -41.36 -17.69 22.93
C ILE A 468 -41.32 -18.47 24.25
N THR A 469 -41.08 -19.77 24.23
CA THR A 469 -40.94 -20.58 25.47
C THR A 469 -39.70 -20.19 26.26
N PHE A 470 -38.57 -19.93 25.61
CA PHE A 470 -37.33 -19.51 26.26
C PHE A 470 -37.45 -18.11 26.89
N VAL A 471 -38.12 -17.17 26.20
CA VAL A 471 -38.41 -15.84 26.74
C VAL A 471 -39.39 -15.90 27.91
N HIS A 472 -40.41 -16.76 27.86
CA HIS A 472 -41.34 -16.94 28.97
C HIS A 472 -40.67 -17.55 30.21
N GLN A 473 -39.72 -18.48 30.03
CA GLN A 473 -39.02 -19.14 31.13
C GLN A 473 -38.00 -18.22 31.82
N GLU A 474 -37.31 -17.37 31.05
CA GLU A 474 -36.39 -16.34 31.57
C GLU A 474 -37.14 -15.16 32.23
N VAL A 475 -38.31 -14.77 31.74
CA VAL A 475 -39.13 -13.70 32.36
C VAL A 475 -39.72 -14.15 33.69
N VAL A 476 -40.11 -15.42 33.82
CA VAL A 476 -40.62 -15.99 35.08
C VAL A 476 -39.51 -16.17 36.12
N GLN A 477 -38.27 -16.46 35.70
CA GLN A 477 -37.10 -16.49 36.60
C GLN A 477 -36.59 -15.09 37.00
N PHE A 478 -36.97 -14.04 36.29
CA PHE A 478 -36.58 -12.65 36.62
C PHE A 478 -37.62 -11.91 37.47
N LEU A 479 -38.83 -12.47 37.62
CA LEU A 479 -39.93 -11.93 38.44
C LEU A 479 -40.11 -12.64 39.79
N HIS A 480 -39.26 -13.62 40.10
CA HIS A 480 -39.09 -14.24 41.42
C HIS A 480 -37.69 -13.95 41.94
#